data_AF-A0A661PI67-F1
#
_entry.id   AF-A0A661PI67-F1
#
_cell.length_a   1.000
_cell.length_b   1.000
_cell.length_c   1.000
_cell.angle_alpha   90.00
_cell.angle_beta   90.00
_cell.angle_gamma   90.00
#
_symmetry.space_group_name_H-M   'P 1'
#
loop_
_entity.id
_entity.type
_entity.pdbx_description
1 polymer ?
#
loop_
_entity_poly.entity_id
_entity_poly.type
_entity_poly.pdbx_seq_one_letter_code
_entity_poly.pdbx_strand_id
1 'polypeptide(L)'
;MSLTLGELAGQIRGELQKGDPDCRIAAVATLQHAHAGEISFLANPGYRKYLQATQASAVILRQEDAADCPVAVIVSSNPYASYARAAALIVPAARPASGVHATAVLD
;
A
#
# COMPACT_ATOMS: atom_id res chain seq x y z
N MET A 1 10.57 6.97 0.93
CA MET A 1 11.39 5.73 1.07
C MET A 1 10.71 4.66 0.25
N SER A 2 11.45 3.78 -0.44
CA SER A 2 10.87 2.63 -1.14
C SER A 2 11.19 1.33 -0.41
N LEU A 3 10.22 0.43 -0.30
CA LEU A 3 10.34 -0.88 0.34
C LEU A 3 10.18 -1.98 -0.70
N THR A 4 10.79 -3.14 -0.47
CA THR A 4 10.53 -4.30 -1.32
C THR A 4 9.17 -4.93 -1.00
N LEU A 5 8.56 -5.62 -1.96
CA LEU A 5 7.26 -6.24 -1.79
C LEU A 5 7.28 -7.31 -0.69
N GLY A 6 8.36 -8.09 -0.61
CA GLY A 6 8.57 -9.07 0.45
C GLY A 6 8.64 -8.45 1.84
N GLU A 7 9.40 -7.35 1.99
CA GLU A 7 9.43 -6.62 3.26
C GLU A 7 8.07 -6.02 3.61
N LEU A 8 7.41 -5.42 2.63
CA LEU A 8 6.11 -4.79 2.84
C LEU A 8 5.08 -5.82 3.30
N ALA A 9 5.02 -7.00 2.69
CA ALA A 9 4.13 -8.09 3.10
C ALA A 9 4.30 -8.44 4.59
N GLY A 10 5.54 -8.66 5.03
CA GLY A 10 5.84 -8.96 6.44
C GLY A 10 5.42 -7.82 7.39
N GLN A 11 5.71 -6.58 7.03
CA GLN A 11 5.41 -5.41 7.87
C GLN A 11 3.89 -5.13 7.99
N ILE A 12 3.13 -5.36 6.93
CA ILE A 12 1.68 -5.13 6.92
C ILE A 12 0.86 -6.32 7.40
N ARG A 13 1.52 -7.38 7.89
CA ARG A 13 0.90 -8.67 8.27
C ARG A 13 0.09 -9.27 7.13
N GLY A 14 0.60 -9.13 5.91
CA GLY A 14 0.09 -9.80 4.73
C GLY A 14 1.03 -10.91 4.30
N GLU A 15 0.56 -11.77 3.41
CA GLU A 15 1.33 -12.84 2.81
C GLU A 15 1.47 -12.61 1.31
N LEU A 16 2.70 -12.55 0.81
CA LEU A 16 2.95 -12.45 -0.62
C LEU A 16 2.61 -13.80 -1.27
N GLN A 17 1.49 -13.84 -1.98
CA GLN A 17 1.00 -15.05 -2.64
C GLN A 17 1.46 -15.14 -4.09
N LYS A 18 1.64 -14.00 -4.77
CA LYS A 18 2.02 -13.93 -6.17
C LYS A 18 2.87 -12.69 -6.43
N GLY A 19 3.89 -12.81 -7.28
CA GLY A 19 4.73 -11.70 -7.73
C GLY A 19 6.15 -11.76 -7.17
N ASP A 20 6.96 -10.81 -7.62
CA ASP A 20 8.38 -10.74 -7.28
C ASP A 20 8.57 -10.05 -5.91
N PRO A 21 9.16 -10.74 -4.90
CA PRO A 21 9.44 -10.14 -3.60
C PRO A 21 10.42 -8.96 -3.67
N ASP A 22 11.29 -8.88 -4.68
CA ASP A 22 12.26 -7.80 -4.86
C ASP A 22 11.66 -6.57 -5.55
N CYS A 23 10.38 -6.64 -5.97
CA CYS A 23 9.67 -5.51 -6.56
C CYS A 23 9.64 -4.32 -5.59
N ARG A 24 10.11 -3.15 -6.05
CA ARG A 24 10.16 -1.94 -5.22
C ARG A 24 8.84 -1.19 -5.25
N ILE A 25 8.31 -0.92 -4.06
CA ILE A 25 7.12 -0.10 -3.83
C ILE A 25 7.56 1.23 -3.20
N ALA A 26 7.31 2.33 -3.90
CA ALA A 26 7.71 3.69 -3.52
C ALA A 26 6.53 4.57 -3.07
N ALA A 27 5.29 4.21 -3.44
CA ALA A 27 4.09 4.95 -3.07
C ALA A 27 2.87 4.03 -2.90
N VAL A 28 1.78 4.61 -2.40
CA VAL A 28 0.49 3.96 -2.23
C VAL A 28 -0.57 4.71 -3.03
N ALA A 29 -1.46 3.98 -3.70
CA ALA A 29 -2.49 4.59 -4.54
C ALA A 29 -3.76 3.74 -4.60
N THR A 30 -4.86 4.33 -5.06
CA THR A 30 -6.14 3.61 -5.26
C THR A 30 -6.11 2.79 -6.54
N LEU A 31 -6.92 1.72 -6.64
CA LEU A 31 -6.88 0.77 -7.77
C LEU A 31 -7.01 1.43 -9.15
N GLN A 32 -7.71 2.56 -9.21
CA GLN A 32 -7.97 3.29 -10.45
C GLN A 32 -6.82 4.23 -10.86
N HIS A 33 -5.99 4.67 -9.91
CA HIS A 33 -4.93 5.65 -10.12
C HIS A 33 -3.54 5.09 -9.85
N ALA A 34 -3.44 3.84 -9.41
CA ALA A 34 -2.18 3.23 -9.07
C ALA A 34 -1.37 2.89 -10.31
N HIS A 35 -0.10 3.23 -10.27
CA HIS A 35 0.87 2.98 -11.33
C HIS A 35 1.99 2.02 -10.88
N ALA A 36 2.91 1.74 -11.80
CA ALA A 36 4.08 0.92 -11.50
C ALA A 36 4.93 1.57 -10.39
N GLY A 37 5.37 0.77 -9.43
CA GLY A 37 6.04 1.22 -8.21
C GLY A 37 5.08 1.57 -7.08
N GLU A 38 3.77 1.46 -7.29
CA GLU A 38 2.76 1.75 -6.26
C GLU A 38 2.00 0.49 -5.85
N ILE A 39 1.57 0.48 -4.58
CA ILE A 39 0.69 -0.57 -4.06
C ILE A 39 -0.72 -0.06 -3.87
N SER A 40 -1.68 -0.90 -4.24
CA SER A 40 -3.10 -0.63 -4.04
C SER A 40 -3.77 -1.68 -3.18
N PHE A 41 -5.07 -1.53 -2.93
CA PHE A 41 -5.85 -2.47 -2.13
C PHE A 41 -7.26 -2.66 -2.68
N LEU A 42 -7.80 -3.86 -2.44
CA LEU A 42 -9.18 -4.22 -2.69
C LEU A 42 -9.82 -4.65 -1.35
N ALA A 43 -10.52 -3.71 -0.71
CA ALA A 43 -11.32 -4.02 0.48
C ALA A 43 -12.80 -4.27 0.16
N ASN A 44 -13.33 -3.61 -0.88
CA ASN A 44 -14.71 -3.75 -1.29
C ASN A 44 -14.81 -4.58 -2.57
N PRO A 45 -15.52 -5.72 -2.55
CA PRO A 45 -15.67 -6.61 -3.70
C PRO A 45 -16.29 -5.91 -4.94
N GLY A 46 -17.06 -4.83 -4.76
CA GLY A 46 -17.62 -4.06 -5.88
C GLY A 46 -16.57 -3.40 -6.79
N TYR A 47 -15.30 -3.32 -6.34
CA TYR A 47 -14.19 -2.74 -7.10
C TYR A 47 -13.34 -3.78 -7.84
N ARG A 48 -13.71 -5.08 -7.79
CA ARG A 48 -13.04 -6.16 -8.55
C ARG A 48 -12.92 -5.88 -10.03
N LYS A 49 -13.91 -5.20 -10.63
CA LYS A 49 -13.86 -4.78 -12.04
C LYS A 49 -12.67 -3.87 -12.37
N TYR A 50 -12.17 -3.10 -11.41
CA TYR A 50 -10.99 -2.25 -11.57
C TYR A 50 -9.68 -3.00 -11.34
N LEU A 51 -9.74 -4.18 -10.71
CA LEU A 51 -8.56 -5.03 -10.48
C LEU A 51 -7.91 -5.45 -11.80
N GLN A 52 -8.71 -5.76 -12.82
CA GLN A 52 -8.21 -6.17 -14.14
C GLN A 52 -7.53 -5.02 -14.90
N ALA A 53 -7.94 -3.77 -14.62
CA ALA A 53 -7.42 -2.58 -15.29
C ALA A 53 -6.33 -1.86 -14.47
N THR A 54 -5.97 -2.38 -13.28
CA THR A 54 -4.99 -1.73 -12.41
C THR A 54 -3.60 -1.75 -13.03
N GLN A 55 -2.87 -0.65 -12.88
CA GLN A 55 -1.45 -0.55 -13.23
C GLN A 55 -0.54 -0.59 -11.99
N ALA A 56 -1.11 -0.88 -10.81
CA ALA A 56 -0.35 -1.05 -9.58
C ALA A 56 0.69 -2.18 -9.74
N SER A 57 1.86 -2.02 -9.14
CA SER A 57 2.83 -3.11 -9.05
C SER A 57 2.33 -4.26 -8.18
N ALA A 58 1.54 -3.95 -7.14
CA ALA A 58 0.94 -4.94 -6.27
C ALA A 58 -0.42 -4.50 -5.74
N VAL A 59 -1.25 -5.47 -5.37
CA VAL A 59 -2.55 -5.24 -4.74
C VAL A 59 -2.71 -6.07 -3.47
N ILE A 60 -3.16 -5.41 -2.40
CA ILE A 60 -3.54 -6.03 -1.14
C ILE A 60 -5.01 -6.43 -1.20
N LEU A 61 -5.31 -7.72 -1.07
CA LEU A 61 -6.68 -8.23 -1.22
C LEU A 61 -6.90 -9.48 -0.35
N ARG A 62 -8.09 -10.06 -0.40
CA ARG A 62 -8.41 -11.32 0.30
C ARG A 62 -8.07 -12.53 -0.58
N GLN A 63 -7.85 -13.69 0.02
CA GLN A 63 -7.53 -14.92 -0.72
C GLN A 63 -8.54 -15.22 -1.85
N GLU A 64 -9.82 -14.91 -1.65
CA GLU A 64 -10.90 -15.10 -2.64
C GLU A 64 -10.65 -14.34 -3.96
N ASP A 65 -9.94 -13.20 -3.91
CA ASP A 65 -9.69 -12.30 -5.04
C ASP A 65 -8.31 -12.48 -5.67
N ALA A 66 -7.47 -13.33 -5.06
CA ALA A 66 -6.09 -13.51 -5.48
C ALA A 66 -5.97 -14.14 -6.86
N ALA A 67 -6.91 -15.02 -7.22
CA ALA A 67 -6.94 -15.72 -8.50
C ALA A 67 -7.20 -14.76 -9.67
N ASP A 68 -8.02 -13.74 -9.47
CA ASP A 68 -8.42 -12.77 -10.50
C ASP A 68 -7.40 -11.64 -10.68
N CYS A 69 -6.40 -11.50 -9.81
CA CYS A 69 -5.46 -10.38 -9.89
C CYS A 69 -4.37 -10.62 -10.96
N PRO A 70 -4.23 -9.74 -11.97
CA PRO A 70 -3.19 -9.89 -13.00
C PRO A 70 -1.78 -9.57 -12.47
N VAL A 71 -1.67 -8.72 -11.45
CA VAL A 71 -0.41 -8.22 -10.90
C VAL A 71 0.02 -8.97 -9.62
N ALA A 72 1.02 -8.48 -8.91
CA ALA A 72 1.45 -9.08 -7.65
C ALA A 72 0.37 -8.96 -6.56
N VAL A 73 0.30 -9.97 -5.69
CA VAL A 73 -0.79 -10.13 -4.72
C VAL A 73 -0.22 -10.31 -3.32
N ILE A 74 -0.65 -9.43 -2.42
CA ILE A 74 -0.50 -9.64 -0.98
C ILE A 74 -1.87 -9.99 -0.41
N VAL A 75 -2.01 -11.20 0.13
CA VAL A 75 -3.22 -11.60 0.83
C VAL A 75 -3.20 -11.10 2.26
N SER A 76 -4.29 -10.47 2.68
CA SER A 76 -4.52 -10.06 4.06
C SER A 76 -5.97 -10.32 4.46
N SER A 77 -6.16 -10.74 5.71
CA SER A 77 -7.49 -10.87 6.31
C SER A 77 -8.19 -9.51 6.47
N ASN A 78 -7.42 -8.42 6.54
CA ASN A 78 -7.95 -7.06 6.59
C ASN A 78 -7.19 -6.15 5.62
N PRO A 79 -7.57 -6.13 4.33
CA PRO A 79 -6.89 -5.35 3.29
C PRO A 79 -6.82 -3.85 3.61
N TYR A 80 -7.87 -3.29 4.22
CA TYR A 80 -7.92 -1.87 4.59
C TYR A 80 -6.86 -1.53 5.66
N ALA A 81 -6.76 -2.35 6.70
CA ALA A 81 -5.75 -2.15 7.75
C ALA A 81 -4.32 -2.37 7.22
N SER A 82 -4.11 -3.37 6.38
CA SER A 82 -2.80 -3.61 5.75
C SER A 82 -2.40 -2.46 4.83
N TYR A 83 -3.34 -1.89 4.07
CA TYR A 83 -3.09 -0.70 3.25
C TYR A 83 -2.74 0.52 4.11
N ALA A 84 -3.48 0.78 5.19
CA ALA A 84 -3.17 1.88 6.10
C ALA A 84 -1.75 1.75 6.70
N ARG A 85 -1.31 0.52 6.99
CA ARG A 85 0.07 0.24 7.42
C ARG A 85 1.08 0.49 6.31
N ALA A 86 0.81 0.02 5.09
CA ALA A 86 1.68 0.27 3.94
C ALA A 86 1.85 1.79 3.72
N ALA A 87 0.75 2.54 3.75
CA ALA A 87 0.74 3.99 3.64
C ALA A 87 1.60 4.65 4.72
N ALA A 88 1.44 4.23 5.98
CA ALA A 88 2.23 4.77 7.09
C ALA A 88 3.74 4.46 7.00
N LEU A 89 4.12 3.34 6.39
CA LEU A 89 5.52 2.95 6.19
C LEU A 89 6.18 3.68 5.02
N ILE A 90 5.42 3.86 3.92
CA ILE A 90 5.93 4.39 2.66
C ILE A 90 5.86 5.92 2.62
N VAL A 91 4.75 6.49 3.10
CA VAL A 91 4.50 7.93 3.21
C VAL A 91 4.76 8.33 4.67
N PRO A 92 6.00 8.71 5.03
CA PRO A 92 6.24 9.22 6.36
C PRO A 92 5.36 10.45 6.57
N ALA A 93 4.59 10.44 7.65
CA ALA A 93 3.92 11.65 8.11
C ALA A 93 5.00 12.73 8.20
N ALA A 94 4.83 13.83 7.46
CA ALA A 94 5.72 14.97 7.56
C ALA A 94 5.86 15.29 9.03
N ARG A 95 7.05 15.06 9.61
CA ARG A 95 7.31 15.51 10.97
C ARG A 95 6.98 16.99 10.97
N PRO A 96 6.06 17.49 11.81
CA PRO A 96 5.99 18.92 12.01
C PRO A 96 7.41 19.33 12.39
N ALA A 97 7.97 20.29 11.66
CA ALA A 97 9.26 20.84 12.02
C ALA A 97 9.12 21.28 13.48
N SER A 98 9.86 20.63 14.40
CA SER A 98 10.06 21.17 15.74
C SER A 98 10.87 22.44 15.59
N GLY A 99 10.19 23.51 15.23
CA GLY A 99 10.66 24.87 15.27
C GLY A 99 9.61 25.63 16.05
N VAL A 100 9.81 25.77 17.36
CA VAL A 100 9.18 26.86 18.09
C VAL A 100 9.67 28.12 17.38
N HIS A 101 8.79 28.81 16.65
CA HIS A 101 9.16 30.07 16.03
C HIS A 101 9.59 31.03 17.14
N ALA A 102 10.71 31.73 16.99
CA ALA A 102 11.31 32.59 18.02
C ALA A 102 10.45 33.81 18.43
N THR A 103 9.17 33.83 18.08
CA THR A 103 8.18 34.87 18.36
C THR A 103 6.94 34.34 19.10
N ALA A 104 6.96 33.11 19.61
CA ALA A 104 5.87 32.59 20.43
C ALA A 104 5.83 33.34 21.78
N VAL A 105 5.08 34.44 21.81
CA VAL A 105 4.66 35.10 23.04
C VAL A 105 3.54 34.26 23.63
N LEU A 106 3.81 33.65 24.78
CA LEU A 106 2.79 33.15 25.68
C LEU A 106 2.35 34.33 26.55
N ASP A 107 1.08 34.71 26.46
CA ASP A 107 0.39 35.54 27.46
C ASP A 107 -0.10 34.64 28.59
#